data_AF-A0A7Y2ZC00-F1
#
_entry.id   AF-A0A7Y2ZC00-F1
#
_cell.length_a   1.000
_cell.length_b   1.000
_cell.length_c   1.000
_cell.angle_alpha   90.00
_cell.angle_beta   90.00
_cell.angle_gamma   90.00
#
_symmetry.space_group_name_H-M   'P 1'
#
loop_
_entity.id
_entity.type
_entity.pdbx_description
1 polymer ?
#
loop_
_entity_poly.entity_id
_entity_poly.type
_entity_poly.pdbx_seq_one_letter_code
_entity_poly.pdbx_strand_id
1 'polypeptide(L)'
;MKRLIFLFILVTIAGYHFYRSNEFQAMLRGLSQVQIDQARIAASRTSLGYVLREKQWVEFSLPKNIDRLKFVTQATVPAALAVEGATFTYGVEYQIIGDNDAPLYHNIYHHTTRVSRFIDEGSEKPYTASMYLDPELIPADGRVLVLNSRSWAGDTEAKSIRIRLRGPQQGLSDALL
;
A
#
# COMPACT_ATOMS: atom_id res chain seq x y z
N MET A 1 1.78 -49.57 17.71
CA MET A 1 1.35 -48.45 18.58
C MET A 1 2.48 -47.69 19.26
N LYS A 2 3.37 -48.32 20.04
CA LYS A 2 4.42 -47.61 20.81
C LYS A 2 5.37 -46.71 19.98
N ARG A 3 5.72 -47.12 18.75
CA ARG A 3 6.57 -46.35 17.83
C ARG A 3 5.91 -45.07 17.30
N LEU A 4 4.58 -45.06 17.13
CA LEU A 4 3.83 -43.92 16.63
C LEU A 4 3.71 -42.82 17.69
N ILE A 5 3.48 -43.21 18.94
CA ILE A 5 3.42 -42.31 20.09
C ILE A 5 4.79 -41.63 20.30
N PHE A 6 5.88 -42.39 20.19
CA PHE A 6 7.23 -41.86 20.35
C PHE A 6 7.60 -40.84 19.27
N LEU A 7 7.17 -41.08 18.03
CA LEU A 7 7.42 -40.17 16.90
C LEU A 7 6.62 -38.87 17.05
N PHE A 8 5.37 -38.95 17.52
CA PHE A 8 4.56 -37.79 17.82
C PHE A 8 5.16 -36.92 18.93
N ILE A 9 5.68 -37.55 20.00
CA ILE A 9 6.36 -36.84 21.09
C ILE A 9 7.62 -36.14 20.57
N LEU A 10 8.43 -36.81 19.75
CA LEU A 10 9.64 -36.21 19.16
C LEU A 10 9.33 -35.00 18.27
N VAL A 11 8.31 -35.08 17.42
CA VAL A 11 7.88 -33.95 16.59
C VAL A 11 7.39 -32.78 17.46
N THR A 12 6.64 -33.07 18.52
CA THR A 12 6.13 -32.03 19.44
C THR A 12 7.29 -31.35 20.18
N ILE A 13 8.28 -32.11 20.66
CA ILE A 13 9.46 -31.58 21.34
C ILE A 13 10.33 -30.77 20.38
N ALA A 14 10.54 -31.26 19.16
CA ALA A 14 11.28 -30.54 18.12
C ALA A 14 10.57 -29.24 17.72
N GLY A 15 9.24 -29.27 17.57
CA GLY A 15 8.43 -28.09 17.30
C GLY A 15 8.48 -27.07 18.44
N TYR A 16 8.42 -27.53 19.70
CA TYR A 16 8.56 -26.65 20.86
C TYR A 16 9.96 -26.02 20.96
N HIS A 17 11.02 -26.79 20.71
CA HIS A 17 12.39 -26.27 20.66
C HIS A 17 12.60 -25.28 19.52
N PHE A 18 12.01 -25.55 18.34
CA PHE A 18 12.05 -24.63 17.20
C PHE A 18 11.30 -23.32 17.51
N TYR A 19 10.10 -23.40 18.10
CA TYR A 19 9.32 -22.24 18.53
C TYR A 19 10.04 -21.38 19.59
N ARG A 20 10.77 -22.04 20.48
CA ARG A 20 11.56 -21.38 21.54
C ARG A 20 12.94 -20.91 21.06
N SER A 21 13.38 -21.29 19.87
CA SER A 21 14.67 -20.87 19.34
C SER A 21 14.73 -19.35 19.20
N ASN A 22 15.87 -18.76 19.55
CA ASN A 22 16.10 -17.32 19.43
C ASN A 22 15.98 -16.85 17.97
N GLU A 23 16.25 -17.70 16.99
CA GLU A 23 16.13 -17.40 15.57
C GLU A 23 14.68 -17.23 15.13
N PHE A 24 13.77 -18.11 15.56
CA PHE A 24 12.35 -17.96 15.28
C PHE A 24 11.77 -16.71 15.96
N GLN A 25 12.16 -16.46 17.21
CA GLN A 25 11.75 -15.24 17.93
C GLN A 25 12.37 -13.97 17.31
N ALA A 26 13.60 -14.02 16.83
CA ALA A 26 14.25 -12.90 16.12
C ALA A 26 13.62 -12.65 14.75
N MET A 27 13.24 -13.70 14.02
CA MET A 27 12.46 -13.62 12.78
C MET A 27 11.10 -12.98 13.05
N LEU A 28 10.38 -13.42 14.09
CA LEU A 28 9.10 -12.81 14.49
C LEU A 28 9.27 -11.33 14.90
N ARG A 29 10.34 -10.98 15.63
CA ARG A 29 10.65 -9.58 15.99
C ARG A 29 11.04 -8.72 14.79
N GLY A 30 11.79 -9.27 13.85
CA GLY A 30 12.15 -8.63 12.58
C GLY A 30 10.95 -8.44 11.64
N LEU A 31 9.92 -9.27 11.79
CA LEU A 31 8.62 -9.08 11.14
C LEU A 31 7.76 -8.02 11.86
N SER A 32 7.95 -7.81 13.17
CA SER A 32 7.06 -6.99 14.01
C SER A 32 7.57 -5.60 14.43
N GLN A 33 8.81 -5.19 14.11
CA GLN A 33 9.30 -3.85 14.47
C GLN A 33 9.95 -3.14 13.28
N VAL A 34 9.13 -2.40 12.52
CA VAL A 34 9.65 -1.21 11.84
C VAL A 34 9.87 -0.16 12.92
N GLN A 35 11.05 -0.21 13.55
CA GLN A 35 11.46 0.82 14.50
C GLN A 35 11.63 2.11 13.70
N ILE A 36 10.78 3.11 13.97
CA ILE A 36 10.89 4.41 13.34
C ILE A 36 12.12 5.10 13.95
N ASP A 37 13.20 5.12 13.17
CA ASP A 37 14.46 5.75 13.58
C ASP A 37 14.29 7.28 13.60
N GLN A 38 14.67 7.91 14.72
CA GLN A 38 14.68 9.36 14.88
C GLN A 38 15.57 10.04 13.84
N ALA A 39 16.69 9.42 13.45
CA ALA A 39 17.55 9.90 12.38
C ALA A 39 16.81 9.91 11.03
N ARG A 40 16.00 8.88 10.77
CA ARG A 40 15.18 8.78 9.56
C ARG A 40 14.05 9.81 9.54
N ILE A 41 13.40 10.07 10.69
CA ILE A 41 12.43 11.17 10.81
C ILE A 41 13.11 12.52 10.51
N ALA A 42 14.26 12.78 11.12
CA ALA A 42 15.01 14.03 10.93
C ALA A 42 15.45 14.25 9.48
N ALA A 43 15.76 13.17 8.75
CA ALA A 43 16.14 13.21 7.34
C ALA A 43 14.95 13.23 6.35
N SER A 44 13.73 13.00 6.83
CA SER A 44 12.54 12.85 5.96
C SER A 44 11.94 14.19 5.54
N ARG A 45 11.21 14.18 4.41
CA ARG A 45 10.37 15.30 3.97
C ARG A 45 8.91 14.91 4.10
N THR A 46 8.10 15.78 4.70
CA THR A 46 6.65 15.58 4.80
C THR A 46 5.98 15.81 3.45
N SER A 47 5.04 14.94 3.09
CA SER A 47 4.15 15.13 1.94
C SER A 47 2.71 15.13 2.42
N LEU A 48 1.89 15.98 1.83
CA LEU A 48 0.44 15.89 1.97
C LEU A 48 -0.05 14.74 1.09
N GLY A 49 -0.94 13.90 1.62
CA GLY A 49 -1.60 12.83 0.88
C GLY A 49 -3.08 12.79 1.18
N TYR A 50 -3.87 12.31 0.22
CA TYR A 50 -5.33 12.21 0.33
C TYR A 50 -5.75 10.76 0.53
N VAL A 51 -6.48 10.48 1.60
CA VAL A 51 -6.96 9.12 1.90
C VAL A 51 -8.12 8.77 0.97
N LEU A 52 -7.91 7.77 0.12
CA LEU A 52 -8.94 7.16 -0.71
C LEU A 52 -9.69 6.08 0.07
N ARG A 53 -11.02 6.19 0.10
CA ARG A 53 -11.91 5.21 0.74
C ARG A 53 -12.97 4.75 -0.25
N GLU A 54 -13.56 3.58 -0.01
CA GLU A 54 -14.48 2.98 -0.98
C GLU A 54 -15.77 3.79 -1.20
N LYS A 55 -16.28 4.44 -0.15
CA LYS A 55 -17.55 5.17 -0.19
C LYS A 55 -17.39 6.69 -0.30
N GLN A 56 -16.15 7.18 -0.43
CA GLN A 56 -15.85 8.60 -0.40
C GLN A 56 -15.06 9.00 -1.64
N TRP A 57 -15.62 9.92 -2.42
CA TRP A 57 -14.90 10.57 -3.51
C TRP A 57 -14.01 11.68 -2.97
N VAL A 58 -12.77 11.71 -3.42
CA VAL A 58 -11.89 12.86 -3.32
C VAL A 58 -11.93 13.57 -4.67
N GLU A 59 -12.19 14.86 -4.67
CA GLU A 59 -12.37 15.65 -5.90
C GLU A 59 -11.32 16.76 -6.00
N PHE A 60 -10.81 16.95 -7.21
CA PHE A 60 -9.82 17.95 -7.55
C PHE A 60 -10.27 18.73 -8.77
N SER A 61 -10.19 20.06 -8.69
CA SER A 61 -10.39 20.92 -9.86
C SER A 61 -9.26 20.70 -10.86
N LEU A 62 -9.62 20.63 -12.14
CA LEU A 62 -8.66 20.55 -13.23
C LEU A 62 -8.42 21.95 -13.80
N PRO A 63 -7.15 22.35 -14.05
CA PRO A 63 -6.89 23.54 -14.83
C PRO A 63 -7.41 23.36 -16.27
N LYS A 64 -7.58 24.46 -17.01
CA LYS A 64 -7.92 24.37 -18.44
C LYS A 64 -6.73 23.80 -19.23
N ASN A 65 -7.02 23.20 -20.39
CA ASN A 65 -6.03 22.75 -21.38
C ASN A 65 -4.97 21.76 -20.84
N ILE A 66 -5.39 20.80 -20.03
CA ILE A 66 -4.46 19.78 -19.54
C ILE A 66 -4.32 18.67 -20.57
N ASP A 67 -3.09 18.24 -20.82
CA ASP A 67 -2.84 17.11 -21.72
C ASP A 67 -2.81 15.77 -20.97
N ARG A 68 -2.35 15.80 -19.71
CA ARG A 68 -2.10 14.59 -18.92
C ARG A 68 -2.37 14.84 -17.45
N LEU A 69 -2.83 13.78 -16.79
CA LEU A 69 -2.90 13.68 -15.33
C LEU A 69 -2.04 12.52 -14.88
N LYS A 70 -1.23 12.75 -13.84
CA LYS A 70 -0.46 11.71 -13.18
C LYS A 70 -0.93 11.61 -11.74
N PHE A 71 -1.30 10.41 -11.35
CA PHE A 71 -1.64 10.05 -9.97
C PHE A 71 -0.60 9.07 -9.46
N VAL A 72 -0.21 9.23 -8.20
CA VAL A 72 0.61 8.26 -7.48
C VAL A 72 -0.24 7.78 -6.33
N THR A 73 -0.56 6.49 -6.30
CA THR A 73 -1.29 5.90 -5.19
C THR A 73 -0.40 4.97 -4.40
N GLN A 74 -0.60 4.90 -3.09
CA GLN A 74 0.15 4.02 -2.20
C GLN A 74 -0.83 3.32 -1.27
N ALA A 75 -0.90 1.99 -1.36
CA ALA A 75 -1.78 1.23 -0.48
C ALA A 75 -1.23 1.21 0.95
N THR A 76 -2.13 1.34 1.92
CA THR A 76 -1.81 1.20 3.35
C THR A 76 -2.10 -0.21 3.80
N VAL A 77 -1.11 -0.87 4.40
CA VAL A 77 -1.17 -2.27 4.84
C VAL A 77 -0.94 -2.33 6.36
N PRO A 78 -1.74 -3.09 7.13
CA PRO A 78 -1.43 -3.37 8.53
C PRO A 78 -0.06 -4.04 8.67
N ALA A 79 0.75 -3.62 9.63
CA ALA A 79 2.10 -4.14 9.85
C ALA A 79 2.13 -5.67 9.99
N ALA A 80 1.10 -6.26 10.60
CA ALA A 80 0.95 -7.71 10.75
C ALA A 80 0.84 -8.47 9.41
N LEU A 81 0.43 -7.80 8.33
CA LEU A 81 0.29 -8.36 6.98
C LEU A 81 1.44 -7.95 6.05
N ALA A 82 2.24 -6.96 6.45
CA ALA A 82 3.30 -6.35 5.64
C ALA A 82 4.61 -7.17 5.65
N VAL A 83 4.50 -8.45 5.28
CA VAL A 83 5.65 -9.34 5.06
C VAL A 83 6.37 -8.94 3.77
N GLU A 84 7.69 -9.07 3.75
CA GLU A 84 8.49 -8.76 2.56
C GLU A 84 8.03 -9.58 1.35
N GLY A 85 7.81 -8.89 0.22
CA GLY A 85 7.33 -9.50 -1.01
C GLY A 85 5.83 -9.84 -1.02
N ALA A 86 5.11 -9.63 0.08
CA ALA A 86 3.65 -9.79 0.11
C ALA A 86 3.00 -8.87 -0.93
N THR A 87 2.05 -9.40 -1.69
CA THR A 87 1.36 -8.68 -2.76
C THR A 87 -0.06 -8.33 -2.36
N PHE A 88 -0.52 -7.16 -2.80
CA PHE A 88 -1.84 -6.64 -2.52
C PHE A 88 -2.44 -6.08 -3.80
N THR A 89 -3.73 -6.29 -4.02
CA THR A 89 -4.43 -5.72 -5.18
C THR A 89 -5.55 -4.79 -4.73
N TYR A 90 -5.68 -3.66 -5.41
CA TYR A 90 -6.74 -2.68 -5.16
C TYR A 90 -7.18 -2.01 -6.46
N GLY A 91 -8.44 -1.58 -6.51
CA GLY A 91 -8.96 -0.75 -7.59
C GLY A 91 -8.93 0.72 -7.22
N VAL A 92 -8.64 1.58 -8.19
CA VAL A 92 -8.83 3.03 -8.12
C VAL A 92 -9.89 3.39 -9.14
N GLU A 93 -11.05 3.79 -8.67
CA GLU A 93 -12.13 4.28 -9.52
C GLU A 93 -11.98 5.79 -9.70
N TYR A 94 -12.08 6.27 -10.93
CA TYR A 94 -11.95 7.68 -11.23
C TYR A 94 -12.94 8.12 -12.30
N GLN A 95 -13.36 9.38 -12.20
CA GLN A 95 -14.28 10.00 -13.14
C GLN A 95 -13.81 11.41 -13.48
N ILE A 96 -13.74 11.71 -14.78
CA ILE A 96 -13.54 13.05 -15.31
C ILE A 96 -14.92 13.70 -15.44
N ILE A 97 -15.11 14.82 -14.77
CA ILE A 97 -16.37 15.56 -14.72
C ILE A 97 -16.25 16.75 -15.65
N GLY A 98 -17.22 16.91 -16.55
CA GLY A 98 -17.29 18.04 -17.46
C GLY A 98 -17.90 19.27 -16.81
N ASP A 99 -17.86 20.40 -17.52
CA ASP A 99 -18.41 21.67 -17.05
C ASP A 99 -19.93 21.64 -16.77
N ASN A 100 -20.65 20.67 -17.36
CA ASN A 100 -22.07 20.42 -17.15
C ASN A 100 -22.36 19.48 -15.96
N ASP A 101 -21.36 19.18 -15.13
CA ASP A 101 -21.41 18.23 -14.01
C ASP A 101 -21.74 16.77 -14.41
N ALA A 102 -21.65 16.45 -15.71
CA ALA A 102 -21.79 15.09 -16.21
C ALA A 102 -20.41 14.39 -16.32
N PRO A 103 -20.34 13.06 -16.09
CA PRO A 103 -19.10 12.33 -16.30
C PRO A 103 -18.77 12.23 -17.80
N LEU A 104 -17.64 12.80 -18.20
CA LEU A 104 -17.08 12.67 -19.55
C LEU A 104 -16.35 11.33 -19.73
N TYR A 105 -15.77 10.83 -18.64
CA TYR A 105 -15.02 9.59 -18.62
C TYR A 105 -15.16 8.91 -17.27
N HIS A 106 -15.26 7.58 -17.25
CA HIS A 106 -15.35 6.78 -16.04
C HIS A 106 -14.62 5.46 -16.25
N ASN A 107 -13.70 5.13 -15.35
CA ASN A 107 -13.03 3.83 -15.37
C ASN A 107 -12.56 3.41 -13.97
N ILE A 108 -12.21 2.13 -13.84
CA ILE A 108 -11.57 1.54 -12.67
C ILE A 108 -10.23 0.97 -13.10
N TYR A 109 -9.15 1.46 -12.51
CA TYR A 109 -7.82 0.92 -12.73
C TYR A 109 -7.43 -0.01 -11.59
N HIS A 110 -7.01 -1.23 -11.90
CA HIS A 110 -6.57 -2.20 -10.91
C HIS A 110 -5.05 -2.21 -10.79
N HIS A 111 -4.57 -2.02 -9.57
CA HIS A 111 -3.15 -2.07 -9.24
C HIS A 111 -2.85 -3.33 -8.44
N THR A 112 -1.74 -3.99 -8.78
CA THR A 112 -1.05 -4.92 -7.87
C THR A 112 0.18 -4.22 -7.32
N THR A 113 0.30 -4.19 -6.00
CA THR A 113 1.45 -3.68 -5.28
C THR A 113 2.10 -4.72 -4.39
N ARG A 114 3.25 -4.38 -3.81
CA ARG A 114 4.00 -5.24 -2.89
C ARG A 114 4.61 -4.41 -1.77
N VAL A 115 5.05 -5.05 -0.69
CA VAL A 115 5.88 -4.42 0.34
C VAL A 115 7.35 -4.75 0.07
N SER A 116 8.13 -3.73 -0.29
CA SER A 116 9.58 -3.86 -0.50
C SER A 116 10.35 -3.33 0.71
N ARG A 117 11.33 -4.09 1.20
CA ARG A 117 12.26 -3.70 2.27
C ARG A 117 13.66 -3.54 1.68
N PHE A 118 14.38 -2.53 2.13
CA PHE A 118 15.73 -2.17 1.71
C PHE A 118 16.66 -2.26 2.91
N ILE A 119 17.90 -2.68 2.69
CA ILE A 119 18.93 -2.69 3.72
C ILE A 119 19.97 -1.65 3.30
N ASP A 120 20.23 -0.69 4.18
CA ASP A 120 21.30 0.29 3.97
C ASP A 120 22.63 -0.30 4.47
N GLU A 121 23.72 -0.10 3.72
CA GLU A 121 25.04 -0.71 3.94
C GLU A 121 25.73 -0.28 5.26
N GLY A 122 25.10 0.59 6.06
CA GLY A 122 25.59 0.98 7.39
C GLY A 122 24.66 0.66 8.57
N SER A 123 23.38 0.32 8.33
CA SER A 123 22.41 0.17 9.43
C SER A 123 22.01 -1.29 9.71
N GLU A 124 22.27 -2.21 8.78
CA GLU A 124 21.83 -3.62 8.77
C GLU A 124 20.31 -3.83 9.01
N LYS A 125 19.52 -2.75 9.12
CA LYS A 125 18.10 -2.80 9.45
C LYS A 125 17.26 -2.60 8.20
N PRO A 126 16.29 -3.49 7.93
CA PRO A 126 15.40 -3.32 6.79
C PRO A 126 14.47 -2.10 6.99
N TYR A 127 14.28 -1.31 5.94
CA TYR A 127 13.36 -0.17 5.90
C TYR A 127 12.56 -0.11 4.60
N THR A 128 11.41 0.56 4.62
CA THR A 128 10.59 0.82 3.43
C THR A 128 10.92 2.18 2.82
N ALA A 129 10.75 2.34 1.51
CA ALA A 129 11.06 3.61 0.82
C ALA A 129 10.21 4.80 1.31
N SER A 130 8.94 4.54 1.63
CA SER A 130 8.05 5.47 2.35
C SER A 130 7.88 5.00 3.79
N MET A 131 7.52 5.89 4.71
CA MET A 131 7.13 5.50 6.07
C MET A 131 5.93 6.31 6.56
N TYR A 132 5.16 5.71 7.45
CA TYR A 132 4.19 6.41 8.29
C TYR A 132 4.78 6.59 9.70
N LEU A 133 4.26 7.59 10.43
CA LEU A 133 4.58 7.78 11.84
C LEU A 133 3.87 6.75 12.73
N ASP A 134 2.75 6.20 12.26
CA ASP A 134 2.07 5.08 12.90
C ASP A 134 2.78 3.77 12.54
N PRO A 135 3.38 3.06 13.50
CA PRO A 135 4.11 1.82 13.23
C PRO A 135 3.18 0.62 12.92
N GLU A 136 1.87 0.73 13.18
CA GLU A 136 0.89 -0.31 12.84
C GLU A 136 0.52 -0.29 11.35
N LEU A 137 0.92 0.75 10.63
CA LEU A 137 0.62 0.96 9.22
C LEU A 137 1.91 1.00 8.39
N ILE A 138 1.95 0.20 7.35
CA ILE A 138 3.08 0.10 6.43
C ILE A 138 2.63 0.53 5.03
N PRO A 139 3.29 1.51 4.41
CA PRO A 139 3.05 1.83 3.01
C PRO A 139 3.60 0.71 2.12
N ALA A 140 2.75 0.19 1.23
CA ALA A 140 3.21 -0.63 0.12
C ALA A 140 3.94 0.23 -0.94
N ASP A 141 4.49 -0.39 -1.98
CA ASP A 141 5.13 0.34 -3.07
C ASP A 141 4.14 1.24 -3.82
N GLY A 142 4.57 2.45 -4.16
CA GLY A 142 3.76 3.39 -4.92
C GLY A 142 3.42 2.89 -6.32
N ARG A 143 2.22 3.22 -6.81
CA ARG A 143 1.71 2.89 -8.14
C ARG A 143 1.31 4.14 -8.88
N VAL A 144 1.70 4.20 -10.15
CA VAL A 144 1.47 5.37 -10.99
C VAL A 144 0.36 5.08 -11.99
N LEU A 145 -0.59 6.00 -12.10
CA LEU A 145 -1.58 6.03 -13.16
C LEU A 145 -1.39 7.32 -13.95
N VAL A 146 -1.32 7.23 -15.28
CA VAL A 146 -1.26 8.39 -16.18
C VAL A 146 -2.47 8.36 -17.11
N LEU A 147 -3.27 9.42 -17.07
CA LEU A 147 -4.41 9.62 -17.96
C LEU A 147 -4.05 10.65 -19.01
N ASN A 148 -4.43 10.40 -20.26
CA ASN A 148 -4.26 11.36 -21.36
C ASN A 148 -5.60 12.01 -21.69
N SER A 149 -5.62 13.33 -21.83
CA SER A 149 -6.86 14.09 -22.06
C SER A 149 -7.57 13.76 -23.36
N ARG A 150 -6.80 13.36 -24.38
CA ARG A 150 -7.32 12.88 -25.67
C ARG A 150 -8.30 11.70 -25.57
N SER A 151 -8.31 10.99 -24.44
CA SER A 151 -9.19 9.85 -24.20
C SER A 151 -10.51 10.21 -23.52
N TRP A 152 -10.67 11.46 -23.08
CA TRP A 152 -11.90 11.97 -22.46
C TRP A 152 -12.74 12.55 -23.60
N ALA A 153 -13.66 11.75 -24.14
CA ALA A 153 -14.37 12.09 -25.37
C ALA A 153 -15.23 13.37 -25.24
N GLY A 154 -15.30 14.16 -26.32
CA GLY A 154 -16.32 15.19 -26.54
C GLY A 154 -15.78 16.63 -26.72
N ASP A 155 -16.68 17.54 -27.06
CA ASP A 155 -16.45 19.00 -27.15
C ASP A 155 -16.55 19.70 -25.79
N THR A 156 -16.77 18.95 -24.70
CA THR A 156 -16.96 19.50 -23.35
C THR A 156 -15.63 19.55 -22.60
N GLU A 157 -15.29 20.72 -22.04
CA GLU A 157 -14.10 20.87 -21.21
C GLU A 157 -14.23 20.08 -19.90
N ALA A 158 -13.11 19.51 -19.44
CA ALA A 158 -13.02 18.82 -18.17
C ALA A 158 -12.85 19.85 -17.02
N LYS A 159 -13.77 19.81 -16.05
CA LYS A 159 -13.84 20.70 -14.89
C LYS A 159 -13.10 20.15 -13.68
N SER A 160 -13.32 18.89 -13.38
CA SER A 160 -12.78 18.23 -12.19
C SER A 160 -12.52 16.75 -12.44
N ILE A 161 -11.72 16.15 -11.57
CA ILE A 161 -11.61 14.71 -11.45
C ILE A 161 -12.01 14.31 -10.05
N ARG A 162 -12.81 13.25 -9.94
CA ARG A 162 -13.05 12.57 -8.66
C ARG A 162 -12.48 11.17 -8.67
N ILE A 163 -11.89 10.78 -7.55
CA ILE A 163 -11.16 9.52 -7.37
C ILE A 163 -11.60 8.87 -6.05
N ARG A 164 -11.76 7.55 -6.05
CA ARG A 164 -12.00 6.77 -4.83
C ARG A 164 -11.36 5.40 -4.91
N LEU A 165 -11.23 4.74 -3.77
CA LEU A 165 -10.83 3.35 -3.73
C LEU A 165 -11.99 2.46 -4.21
N ARG A 166 -11.69 1.32 -4.84
CA ARG A 166 -12.70 0.32 -5.19
C ARG A 166 -12.26 -1.06 -4.73
N GLY A 167 -13.08 -1.67 -3.86
CA GLY A 167 -12.92 -3.05 -3.40
C GLY A 167 -11.48 -3.38 -2.98
N PRO A 168 -10.96 -2.82 -1.88
CA PRO A 168 -9.69 -3.31 -1.32
C PRO A 168 -9.79 -4.83 -1.13
N GLN A 169 -8.83 -5.59 -1.65
CA GLN A 169 -8.73 -7.01 -1.28
C GLN A 169 -8.44 -7.12 0.23
N GLN A 170 -8.75 -8.29 0.81
CA GLN A 170 -8.56 -8.55 2.24
C GLN A 170 -7.21 -8.04 2.75
N GLY A 171 -7.25 -7.25 3.82
CA GLY A 171 -6.05 -6.71 4.46
C GLY A 171 -5.69 -5.27 4.10
N LEU A 172 -6.37 -4.63 3.14
CA LEU A 172 -6.20 -3.20 2.86
C LEU A 172 -7.31 -2.37 3.52
N SER A 173 -6.95 -1.31 4.24
CA SER A 173 -7.92 -0.36 4.83
C SER A 173 -8.22 0.82 3.92
N ASP A 174 -7.19 1.32 3.23
CA ASP A 174 -7.23 2.52 2.39
C ASP A 174 -6.02 2.58 1.44
N ALA A 175 -5.99 3.62 0.61
CA ALA A 175 -4.81 4.02 -0.15
C ALA A 175 -4.63 5.54 -0.06
N LEU A 176 -3.38 6.00 -0.04
CA LEU A 176 -3.05 7.40 -0.19
C LEU A 176 -2.90 7.77 -1.67
N LEU A 177 -3.36 8.97 -2.03
CA LEU A 177 -3.15 9.64 -3.31
C LEU A 177 -2.25 10.87 -3.13
#